data_AF-A0A811ULG1-F1
#
_entry.id   AF-A0A811ULG1-F1
#
_cell.length_a   1.000
_cell.length_b   1.000
_cell.length_c   1.000
_cell.angle_alpha   90.00
_cell.angle_beta   90.00
_cell.angle_gamma   90.00
#
_symmetry.space_group_name_H-M   'P 1'
#
loop_
_entity.id
_entity.type
_entity.pdbx_description
1 polymer ?
#
loop_
_entity_poly.entity_id
_entity_poly.type
_entity_poly.pdbx_seq_one_letter_code
_entity_poly.pdbx_strand_id
1 'polypeptide(L)'
;MSSETLSLKFLDVVTILLKYCGNKCSAAKNSETQAVIIDLIATIGFLCANNKKNQDLLTSEQCSIIIKSLTKLPEHLNVVVYPCLVTITFQNANARNVIARDFNLEFLDEYSKSEKAKKNHLIALLKEKT
;
A
#
# COMPACT_ATOMS: atom_id res chain seq x y z
N MET A 1 4.50 25.26 -3.19
CA MET A 1 3.60 24.30 -2.51
C MET A 1 4.41 23.48 -1.53
N SER A 2 3.93 23.21 -0.32
CA SER A 2 4.63 22.31 0.62
C SER A 2 4.52 20.86 0.13
N SER A 3 5.52 20.04 0.43
CA SER A 3 5.55 18.59 0.09
C SER A 3 4.33 17.83 0.64
N GLU A 4 3.78 18.30 1.76
CA GLU A 4 2.60 17.74 2.41
C GLU A 4 1.31 18.00 1.64
N THR A 5 1.11 19.22 1.11
CA THR A 5 -0.03 19.52 0.24
C THR A 5 -0.01 18.70 -1.04
N LEU A 6 1.18 18.44 -1.60
CA LEU A 6 1.31 17.58 -2.78
C LEU A 6 0.96 16.11 -2.45
N SER A 7 1.38 15.62 -1.28
CA SER A 7 1.08 14.26 -0.83
C SER A 7 -0.42 14.05 -0.63
N LEU A 8 -1.12 15.01 -0.01
CA LEU A 8 -2.57 14.95 0.14
C LEU A 8 -3.30 14.92 -1.21
N LYS A 9 -2.93 15.79 -2.16
CA LYS A 9 -3.51 15.76 -3.51
C LYS A 9 -3.27 14.44 -4.22
N PHE A 10 -2.10 13.82 -4.04
CA PHE A 10 -1.84 12.48 -4.57
C PHE A 10 -2.76 11.44 -3.93
N LEU A 11 -2.96 11.47 -2.61
CA LEU A 11 -3.84 10.53 -1.90
C LEU A 11 -5.32 10.72 -2.28
N ASP A 12 -5.75 11.93 -2.59
CA ASP A 12 -7.08 12.20 -3.16
C ASP A 12 -7.25 11.50 -4.53
N VAL A 13 -6.25 11.61 -5.41
CA VAL A 13 -6.24 10.92 -6.70
C VAL A 13 -6.24 9.41 -6.51
N VAL A 14 -5.44 8.88 -5.58
CA VAL A 14 -5.44 7.45 -5.22
C VAL A 14 -6.83 6.98 -4.82
N THR A 15 -7.51 7.75 -3.96
CA THR A 15 -8.86 7.42 -3.48
C THR A 15 -9.86 7.34 -4.64
N ILE A 16 -9.80 8.30 -5.57
CA ILE A 16 -10.66 8.32 -6.77
C ILE A 16 -10.37 7.08 -7.63
N LEU A 17 -9.10 6.81 -7.94
CA LEU A 17 -8.72 5.68 -8.79
C LEU A 17 -9.11 4.34 -8.16
N LEU A 18 -8.85 4.12 -6.88
CA LEU A 18 -9.25 2.88 -6.20
C LEU A 18 -10.77 2.69 -6.21
N LYS A 19 -11.54 3.77 -6.02
CA LYS A 19 -13.01 3.71 -6.07
C LYS A 19 -13.55 3.31 -7.45
N TYR A 20 -12.98 3.84 -8.53
CA TYR A 20 -13.49 3.60 -9.89
C TYR A 20 -12.88 2.36 -10.57
N CYS A 21 -11.61 2.08 -10.32
CA CYS A 21 -10.83 1.05 -11.00
C CYS A 21 -10.69 -0.22 -10.16
N GLY A 22 -10.66 -0.13 -8.82
CA GLY A 22 -10.45 -1.28 -7.93
C GLY A 22 -11.52 -2.37 -8.11
N ASN A 23 -12.81 -1.98 -8.11
CA ASN A 23 -13.93 -2.93 -8.26
C ASN A 23 -14.11 -3.44 -9.71
N LYS A 24 -13.54 -2.73 -10.70
CA LYS A 24 -13.60 -3.11 -12.11
C LYS A 24 -12.42 -3.97 -12.55
N CYS A 25 -11.47 -4.22 -11.64
CA CYS A 25 -10.30 -5.06 -11.86
C CYS A 25 -10.73 -6.54 -11.85
N SER A 26 -11.51 -6.95 -12.85
CA SER A 26 -11.86 -8.36 -13.05
C SER A 26 -10.61 -9.12 -13.49
N ALA A 27 -10.51 -10.40 -13.11
CA ALA A 27 -9.38 -11.27 -13.48
C ALA A 27 -9.26 -11.54 -14.99
N ALA A 28 -10.11 -10.92 -15.82
CA ALA A 28 -9.97 -10.92 -17.27
C ALA A 28 -8.65 -10.20 -17.64
N LYS A 29 -7.68 -11.02 -18.07
CA LYS A 29 -6.30 -10.66 -18.41
C LYS A 29 -6.17 -9.31 -19.14
N ASN A 30 -5.25 -8.48 -18.65
CA ASN A 30 -4.59 -7.41 -19.39
C ASN A 30 -5.47 -6.22 -19.79
N SER A 31 -6.23 -5.64 -18.86
CA SER A 31 -6.78 -4.30 -19.08
C SER A 31 -5.79 -3.23 -18.62
N GLU A 32 -5.71 -2.11 -19.34
CA GLU A 32 -4.92 -0.93 -18.94
C GLU A 32 -5.27 -0.47 -17.51
N THR A 33 -6.52 -0.69 -17.09
CA THR A 33 -6.99 -0.43 -15.72
C THR A 33 -6.22 -1.24 -14.67
N GLN A 34 -5.89 -2.50 -14.96
CA GLN A 34 -5.12 -3.35 -14.06
C GLN A 34 -3.69 -2.83 -13.90
N ALA A 35 -3.04 -2.45 -15.01
CA ALA A 35 -1.70 -1.85 -14.99
C ALA A 35 -1.68 -0.57 -14.16
N VAL A 36 -2.65 0.32 -14.37
CA VAL A 36 -2.80 1.56 -13.59
C VAL A 36 -2.95 1.28 -12.09
N ILE A 37 -3.78 0.31 -11.69
CA ILE A 37 -3.94 -0.06 -10.28
C ILE A 37 -2.65 -0.64 -9.69
N ILE A 38 -1.94 -1.48 -10.44
CA ILE A 38 -0.66 -2.04 -10.02
C ILE A 38 0.37 -0.93 -9.77
N ASP A 39 0.52 -0.02 -10.72
CA ASP A 39 1.46 1.10 -10.63
C ASP A 39 1.08 2.06 -9.50
N LEU A 40 -0.22 2.28 -9.29
CA LEU A 40 -0.72 3.09 -8.18
C LEU A 40 -0.34 2.49 -6.82
N ILE A 41 -0.58 1.20 -6.62
CA ILE A 41 -0.26 0.49 -5.36
C ILE A 41 1.25 0.51 -5.11
N ALA A 42 2.05 0.26 -6.15
CA ALA A 42 3.50 0.33 -6.06
C ALA A 42 3.96 1.74 -5.67
N THR A 43 3.39 2.78 -6.28
CA THR A 43 3.71 4.19 -5.98
C THR A 43 3.39 4.55 -4.53
N ILE A 44 2.25 4.09 -3.98
CA ILE A 44 1.92 4.27 -2.55
C ILE A 44 2.99 3.61 -1.67
N GLY A 45 3.42 2.40 -2.05
CA GLY A 45 4.50 1.69 -1.40
C GLY A 45 5.79 2.51 -1.37
N PHE A 46 6.25 2.99 -2.53
CA PHE A 46 7.46 3.82 -2.61
C PHE A 46 7.34 5.13 -1.84
N LEU A 47 6.16 5.76 -1.85
CA LEU A 47 5.90 6.96 -1.07
C LEU A 47 6.10 6.74 0.43
N CYS A 48 5.78 5.53 0.92
CA CYS A 48 5.88 5.16 2.33
C CYS A 48 7.22 4.53 2.74
N ALA A 49 8.04 4.08 1.78
CA ALA A 49 9.29 3.38 2.04
C ALA A 49 10.26 4.21 2.89
N ASN A 50 10.57 3.72 4.09
CA ASN A 50 11.40 4.41 5.11
C ASN A 50 10.92 5.84 5.43
N ASN A 51 9.65 6.18 5.18
CA ASN A 51 9.13 7.52 5.37
C ASN A 51 7.95 7.49 6.34
N LYS A 52 8.27 7.59 7.64
CA LYS A 52 7.27 7.57 8.72
C LYS A 52 6.21 8.66 8.57
N LYS A 53 6.60 9.86 8.14
CA LYS A 53 5.64 10.97 7.91
C LYS A 53 4.58 10.58 6.89
N ASN A 54 4.97 9.95 5.78
CA ASN A 54 4.04 9.53 4.74
C ASN A 54 3.21 8.31 5.16
N GLN A 55 3.79 7.38 5.93
CA GLN A 55 3.04 6.27 6.55
C GLN A 55 1.95 6.80 7.49
N ASP A 56 2.29 7.77 8.35
CA ASP A 56 1.36 8.41 9.29
C ASP A 56 0.27 9.19 8.55
N LEU A 57 0.63 9.89 7.46
CA LEU A 57 -0.33 10.56 6.59
C LEU A 57 -1.34 9.57 5.96
N LEU A 58 -0.84 8.48 5.38
CA LEU A 58 -1.68 7.45 4.75
C LEU A 58 -2.59 6.73 5.76
N THR A 59 -2.14 6.59 7.00
CA THR A 59 -2.90 5.94 8.09
C THR A 59 -3.73 6.93 8.91
N SER A 60 -3.76 8.20 8.53
CA SER A 60 -4.64 9.20 9.10
C SER A 60 -6.11 8.88 8.79
N GLU A 61 -7.01 9.44 9.61
CA GLU A 61 -8.46 9.25 9.44
C GLU A 61 -8.95 9.63 8.04
N GLN A 62 -8.40 10.71 7.48
CA GLN A 62 -8.73 11.23 6.14
C GLN A 62 -8.38 10.24 5.02
N CYS A 63 -7.34 9.42 5.20
CA CYS A 63 -6.84 8.48 4.20
C CYS A 63 -7.21 7.01 4.49
N SER A 64 -7.92 6.75 5.60
CA SER A 64 -8.32 5.41 6.04
C SER A 64 -9.05 4.58 4.97
N ILE A 65 -9.80 5.24 4.08
CA ILE A 65 -10.49 4.60 2.96
C ILE A 65 -9.53 3.92 1.98
N ILE A 66 -8.30 4.43 1.83
CA ILE A 66 -7.28 3.86 0.94
C ILE A 66 -6.86 2.49 1.47
N ILE A 67 -6.50 2.40 2.76
CA ILE A 67 -6.13 1.14 3.42
C ILE A 67 -7.26 0.11 3.28
N LYS A 68 -8.49 0.51 3.62
CA LYS A 68 -9.67 -0.35 3.49
C LYS A 68 -9.94 -0.80 2.05
N SER A 69 -9.59 0.02 1.07
CA SER A 69 -9.72 -0.34 -0.35
C SER A 69 -8.65 -1.35 -0.76
N LEU A 70 -7.40 -1.14 -0.32
CA LEU A 70 -6.28 -2.05 -0.61
C LEU A 70 -6.55 -3.47 -0.09
N THR A 71 -7.10 -3.61 1.12
CA THR A 71 -7.38 -4.93 1.72
C THR A 71 -8.53 -5.69 1.06
N LYS A 72 -9.34 -4.99 0.26
CA LYS A 72 -10.50 -5.55 -0.45
C LYS A 72 -10.24 -5.79 -1.94
N LEU A 73 -9.04 -5.50 -2.42
CA LEU A 73 -8.69 -5.74 -3.81
C LEU A 73 -8.66 -7.25 -4.13
N PRO A 74 -8.92 -7.63 -5.38
CA PRO A 74 -8.85 -9.03 -5.81
C PRO A 74 -7.49 -9.69 -5.53
N GLU A 75 -7.51 -10.97 -5.17
CA GLU A 75 -6.31 -11.71 -4.71
C GLU A 75 -5.14 -11.73 -5.71
N HIS A 76 -5.42 -11.66 -7.00
CA HIS A 76 -4.36 -11.64 -8.02
C HIS A 76 -3.47 -10.37 -7.91
N LEU A 77 -3.95 -9.31 -7.26
CA LEU A 77 -3.19 -8.09 -6.96
C LEU A 77 -2.38 -8.19 -5.66
N ASN A 78 -2.50 -9.27 -4.89
CA ASN A 78 -1.74 -9.46 -3.65
C ASN A 78 -0.22 -9.40 -3.86
N VAL A 79 0.24 -9.68 -5.08
CA VAL A 79 1.63 -9.54 -5.50
C VAL A 79 2.20 -8.12 -5.33
N VAL A 80 1.34 -7.10 -5.33
CA VAL A 80 1.71 -5.70 -5.07
C VAL A 80 1.08 -5.14 -3.79
N VAL A 81 -0.11 -5.61 -3.40
CA VAL A 81 -0.76 -5.17 -2.16
C VAL A 81 0.07 -5.56 -0.93
N TYR A 82 0.55 -6.80 -0.84
CA TYR A 82 1.28 -7.23 0.36
C TYR A 82 2.61 -6.50 0.55
N PRO A 83 3.48 -6.34 -0.48
CA PRO A 83 4.64 -5.46 -0.37
C PRO A 83 4.30 -4.05 0.08
N CYS A 84 3.23 -3.46 -0.47
CA CYS A 84 2.78 -2.13 -0.09
C CYS A 84 2.39 -2.07 1.40
N LEU A 85 1.59 -3.01 1.89
CA LEU A 85 1.20 -3.07 3.30
C LEU A 85 2.40 -3.31 4.24
N VAL A 86 3.37 -4.15 3.85
CA VAL A 86 4.63 -4.32 4.60
C VAL A 86 5.36 -2.97 4.71
N THR A 87 5.45 -2.23 3.61
CA THR A 87 6.12 -0.94 3.58
C THR A 87 5.41 0.13 4.41
N ILE A 88 4.08 0.16 4.39
CA ILE A 88 3.28 1.11 5.19
C ILE A 88 3.47 0.85 6.69
N THR A 89 3.57 -0.42 7.08
CA THR A 89 3.71 -0.84 8.48
C THR A 89 5.15 -0.88 8.99
N PHE A 90 6.15 -0.74 8.11
CA PHE A 90 7.56 -0.91 8.45
C PHE A 90 7.99 0.08 9.54
N GLN A 91 8.40 -0.46 10.69
CA GLN A 91 8.80 0.28 11.89
C GLN A 91 7.76 1.32 12.37
N ASN A 92 6.47 1.08 12.09
CA ASN A 92 5.40 2.00 12.44
C ASN A 92 4.25 1.30 13.16
N ALA A 93 4.31 1.31 14.50
CA ALA A 93 3.29 0.71 15.36
C ALA A 93 1.88 1.33 15.16
N ASN A 94 1.80 2.63 14.88
CA ASN A 94 0.53 3.29 14.61
C ASN A 94 -0.10 2.76 13.31
N ALA A 95 0.68 2.73 12.23
CA ALA A 95 0.24 2.18 10.96
C ALA A 95 -0.21 0.71 11.08
N ARG A 96 0.51 -0.09 11.89
CA ARG A 96 0.12 -1.47 12.22
C ARG A 96 -1.26 -1.52 12.88
N ASN A 97 -1.48 -0.72 13.93
CA ASN A 97 -2.77 -0.69 14.63
C ASN A 97 -3.94 -0.30 13.72
N VAL A 98 -3.71 0.62 12.76
CA VAL A 98 -4.73 1.01 11.79
C VAL A 98 -5.02 -0.13 10.82
N ILE A 99 -3.98 -0.76 10.24
CA ILE A 99 -4.14 -1.84 9.27
C ILE A 99 -4.74 -3.11 9.89
N ALA A 100 -4.44 -3.39 11.16
CA ALA A 100 -4.99 -4.53 11.90
C ALA A 100 -6.53 -4.55 11.98
N ARG A 101 -7.19 -3.41 11.74
CA ARG A 101 -8.66 -3.30 11.75
C ARG A 101 -9.30 -3.98 10.53
N ASP A 102 -8.59 -4.02 9.40
CA ASP A 102 -9.10 -4.50 8.12
C ASP A 102 -8.22 -5.62 7.51
N PHE A 103 -7.12 -6.03 8.16
CA PHE A 103 -6.18 -7.03 7.65
C PHE A 103 -5.49 -7.83 8.76
N ASN A 104 -5.16 -9.11 8.49
CA ASN A 104 -4.41 -9.96 9.41
C ASN A 104 -2.90 -9.62 9.36
N LEU A 105 -2.39 -8.99 10.43
CA LEU A 105 -0.96 -8.64 10.52
C LEU A 105 -0.04 -9.85 10.71
N GLU A 106 -0.49 -10.94 11.31
CA GLU A 106 0.34 -12.15 11.47
C GLU A 106 0.72 -12.71 10.10
N PHE A 107 -0.27 -12.80 9.21
CA PHE A 107 -0.05 -13.19 7.82
C PHE A 107 0.89 -12.22 7.09
N LEU A 108 0.77 -10.90 7.35
CA LEU A 108 1.66 -9.91 6.74
C LEU A 108 3.12 -10.08 7.23
N ASP A 109 3.30 -10.39 8.51
CA ASP A 109 4.61 -10.62 9.11
C ASP A 109 5.23 -11.92 8.58
N GLU A 110 4.45 -12.99 8.40
CA GLU A 110 4.90 -14.21 7.74
C GLU A 110 5.30 -13.95 6.28
N TYR A 111 4.46 -13.24 5.53
CA TYR A 111 4.75 -12.85 4.16
C TYR A 111 6.08 -12.09 4.08
N SER A 112 6.32 -11.13 4.97
CA SER A 112 7.53 -10.30 4.99
C SER A 112 8.83 -11.12 5.10
N LYS A 113 8.76 -12.31 5.71
CA LYS A 113 9.88 -13.24 5.89
C LYS A 113 10.05 -14.22 4.72
N SER A 114 9.07 -14.29 3.82
CA SER A 114 9.08 -15.22 2.68
C SER A 114 10.15 -14.88 1.64
N GLU A 115 10.61 -15.88 0.90
CA GLU A 115 11.55 -15.68 -0.23
C GLU A 115 10.98 -14.77 -1.33
N LYS A 116 9.65 -14.77 -1.49
CA LYS A 116 8.96 -13.89 -2.43
C LYS A 116 9.07 -12.42 -2.02
N ALA A 117 8.92 -12.14 -0.72
CA ALA A 117 9.06 -10.79 -0.18
C ALA A 117 10.51 -10.29 -0.28
N LYS A 118 11.49 -11.13 0.06
CA LYS A 118 12.92 -10.76 -0.03
C LYS A 118 13.38 -10.38 -1.45
N LYS A 119 12.75 -10.97 -2.48
CA LYS A 119 13.00 -10.64 -3.89
C LYS A 119 12.24 -9.41 -4.38
N ASN A 120 11.30 -8.89 -3.60
CA ASN A 120 10.52 -7.72 -3.99
C ASN A 120 11.36 -6.45 -3.82
N HIS A 121 11.46 -5.65 -4.89
CA HIS A 121 12.29 -4.45 -4.90
C HIS A 121 11.88 -3.41 -3.85
N LEU A 122 10.57 -3.26 -3.61
CA LEU A 122 10.07 -2.31 -2.62
C LEU A 122 10.48 -2.72 -1.19
N ILE A 123 10.39 -4.01 -0.87
CA ILE A 123 10.80 -4.54 0.44
C ILE A 123 12.33 -4.43 0.60
N ALA A 124 13.10 -4.66 -0.45
CA ALA A 124 14.56 -4.53 -0.42
C ALA A 124 15.03 -3.09 -0.13
N LEU A 125 14.19 -2.08 -0.34
CA LEU A 125 14.49 -0.70 0.04
C LEU A 125 14.34 -0.44 1.53
N LEU A 126 13.62 -1.28 2.28
CA LEU A 126 13.39 -1.09 3.70
C LEU A 126 14.71 -1.32 4.45
N LYS A 127 15.26 -0.24 5.00
CA LYS A 127 16.52 -0.29 5.74
C LYS A 127 16.17 -0.37 7.21
N GLU A 128 16.51 -1.49 7.84
CA GLU A 128 16.64 -1.49 9.29
C GLU A 128 17.77 -0.51 9.61
N LYS A 129 17.47 0.56 10.36
CA LYS A 129 18.52 1.39 10.94
C LYS A 129 19.36 0.47 11.83
N THR A 130 20.60 0.23 11.41
CA THR A 130 21.65 -0.36 12.25
C THR A 130 21.95 0.58 13.41
#